data_AF-A0A7Y3URN3-F1
#
_entry.id   AF-A0A7Y3URN3-F1
#
_cell.length_a   1.000
_cell.length_b   1.000
_cell.length_c   1.000
_cell.angle_alpha   90.00
_cell.angle_beta   90.00
_cell.angle_gamma   90.00
#
_symmetry.space_group_name_H-M   'P 1'
#
loop_
_entity.id
_entity.type
_entity.pdbx_description
1 polymer ?
#
loop_
_entity_poly.entity_id
_entity_poly.type
_entity_poly.pdbx_seq_one_letter_code
_entity_poly.pdbx_strand_id
1 'polypeptide(L)'
;MDPKNLAVLMQLKQAMEKANPPAIPTPFEPPPPKKPKSGWIVANCRFCKTTKFSYRADWVNPPVMCDGCRNERKTRYKPGEGDTLYSATKVFHGGSPGSGKGK
;
A
#
# COMPACT_ATOMS: atom_id res chain seq x y z
N MET A 1 -6.21 50.93 0.51
CA MET A 1 -5.34 50.20 -0.45
C MET A 1 -4.81 51.20 -1.44
N ASP A 2 -3.50 51.33 -1.55
CA ASP A 2 -2.86 52.31 -2.44
C ASP A 2 -3.13 51.99 -3.92
N PRO A 3 -3.51 52.97 -4.76
CA PRO A 3 -3.86 52.73 -6.17
C PRO A 3 -2.68 52.18 -6.98
N LYS A 4 -1.44 52.51 -6.59
CA LYS A 4 -0.22 51.95 -7.20
C LYS A 4 -0.08 50.45 -6.93
N ASN A 5 -0.44 49.99 -5.74
CA ASN A 5 -0.39 48.57 -5.38
C ASN A 5 -1.43 47.76 -6.18
N LEU A 6 -2.59 48.37 -6.45
CA LEU A 6 -3.63 47.74 -7.25
C LEU A 6 -3.22 47.59 -8.72
N ALA A 7 -2.54 48.61 -9.29
CA ALA A 7 -2.00 48.55 -10.64
C ALA A 7 -0.93 47.45 -10.80
N VAL A 8 -0.04 47.30 -9.81
CA VAL A 8 0.99 46.24 -9.82
C VAL A 8 0.37 44.85 -9.76
N LEU A 9 -0.66 44.64 -8.92
CA LEU A 9 -1.39 43.37 -8.87
C LEU A 9 -2.09 43.05 -10.19
N MET A 10 -2.69 44.07 -10.82
CA MET A 10 -3.28 43.93 -12.15
C MET A 10 -2.22 43.60 -13.19
N GLN A 11 -1.01 44.14 -13.12
CA GLN A 11 0.04 43.81 -14.08
C GLN A 11 0.55 42.38 -13.88
N LEU A 12 0.68 41.95 -12.62
CA LEU A 12 1.11 40.61 -12.25
C LEU A 12 0.15 39.52 -12.74
N LYS A 13 -1.17 39.70 -12.56
CA LYS A 13 -2.16 38.72 -13.08
C LYS A 13 -2.07 38.53 -14.58
N GLN A 14 -1.62 39.56 -15.31
CA GLN A 14 -1.69 39.62 -16.77
C GLN A 14 -0.47 38.92 -17.33
N ALA A 15 0.67 39.11 -16.66
CA ALA A 15 1.87 38.34 -16.90
C ALA A 15 1.65 36.86 -16.59
N MET A 16 1.00 36.52 -15.48
CA MET A 16 0.72 35.11 -15.11
C MET A 16 -0.21 34.44 -16.11
N GLU A 17 -1.28 35.11 -16.54
CA GLU A 17 -2.23 34.56 -17.52
C GLU A 17 -1.60 34.39 -18.91
N LYS A 18 -0.75 35.34 -19.33
CA LYS A 18 -0.02 35.27 -20.60
C LYS A 18 1.10 34.21 -20.59
N ALA A 19 1.64 33.89 -19.41
CA ALA A 19 2.69 32.90 -19.24
C ALA A 19 2.16 31.47 -19.02
N ASN A 20 0.84 31.27 -18.91
CA ASN A 20 0.27 29.94 -18.72
C ASN A 20 0.05 29.26 -20.08
N PRO A 21 0.91 28.30 -20.49
CA PRO A 21 0.69 27.58 -21.74
C PRO A 21 -0.61 26.77 -21.68
N PRO A 22 -1.32 26.59 -22.81
CA PRO A 22 -2.49 25.73 -22.84
C PRO A 22 -2.09 24.31 -22.42
N ALA A 23 -2.90 23.69 -21.55
CA ALA A 23 -2.70 22.31 -21.15
C ALA A 23 -2.68 21.42 -22.40
N ILE A 24 -1.55 20.77 -22.66
CA ILE A 24 -1.42 19.84 -23.78
C ILE A 24 -2.37 18.68 -23.49
N PRO A 25 -3.37 18.40 -24.35
CA PRO A 25 -4.20 17.23 -24.17
C PRO A 25 -3.33 16.02 -24.45
N THR A 26 -2.80 15.39 -23.40
CA THR A 26 -2.20 14.08 -23.53
C THR A 26 -3.34 13.09 -23.77
N PRO A 27 -3.36 12.38 -24.92
CA PRO A 27 -4.33 11.31 -25.12
C PRO A 27 -4.11 10.27 -24.02
N PHE A 28 -5.08 10.14 -23.12
CA PHE A 28 -5.08 9.04 -22.16
C PHE A 28 -5.43 7.76 -22.93
N GLU A 29 -4.42 7.06 -23.42
CA GLU A 29 -4.62 5.71 -23.95
C GLU A 29 -4.84 4.75 -22.77
N PRO A 30 -6.00 4.06 -22.71
CA PRO A 30 -6.21 3.06 -21.69
C PRO A 30 -5.17 1.94 -21.84
N PRO A 31 -4.62 1.42 -20.74
CA PRO A 31 -3.66 0.34 -20.81
C PRO A 31 -4.30 -0.90 -21.47
N PRO A 32 -3.56 -1.66 -22.30
CA PRO A 32 -4.10 -2.81 -22.99
C PRO A 32 -4.62 -3.87 -21.98
N PRO A 33 -5.67 -4.63 -22.35
CA PRO A 33 -6.21 -5.67 -21.48
C PRO A 33 -5.13 -6.71 -21.19
N LYS A 34 -4.92 -7.00 -19.89
CA LYS A 34 -3.94 -8.00 -19.44
C LYS A 34 -4.41 -9.38 -19.89
N LYS A 35 -3.63 -10.04 -20.76
CA LYS A 35 -3.91 -11.41 -21.23
C LYS A 35 -3.93 -12.37 -20.02
N PRO A 36 -4.86 -13.34 -19.97
CA PRO A 36 -4.85 -14.35 -18.92
C PRO A 36 -3.56 -15.16 -19.01
N LYS A 37 -2.79 -15.18 -17.93
CA LYS A 37 -1.55 -15.96 -17.85
C LYS A 37 -1.96 -17.40 -17.52
N SER A 38 -1.93 -18.29 -18.49
CA SER A 38 -2.09 -19.73 -18.27
C SER A 38 -0.70 -20.37 -18.11
N GLY A 39 -0.50 -21.19 -17.08
CA GLY A 39 0.73 -21.97 -16.91
C GLY A 39 1.31 -21.94 -15.49
N TRP A 40 2.48 -22.56 -15.34
CA TRP A 40 3.24 -22.56 -14.10
C TRP A 40 4.25 -21.42 -14.11
N ILE A 41 4.22 -20.58 -13.07
CA ILE A 41 5.20 -19.52 -12.83
C ILE A 41 6.19 -20.04 -11.78
N VAL A 42 7.47 -19.96 -12.08
CA VAL A 42 8.54 -20.21 -11.12
C VAL A 42 8.92 -18.88 -10.49
N ALA A 43 8.84 -18.80 -9.16
CA ALA A 43 9.22 -17.61 -8.39
C ALA A 43 10.17 -17.97 -7.24
N ASN A 44 10.95 -16.98 -6.82
CA ASN A 44 11.82 -17.10 -5.65
C ASN A 44 11.05 -16.71 -4.39
N CYS A 45 11.31 -17.39 -3.28
CA CYS A 45 10.79 -16.99 -1.97
C CYS A 45 11.24 -15.57 -1.62
N ARG A 46 10.29 -14.70 -1.27
CA ARG A 46 10.60 -13.30 -0.91
C ARG A 46 11.51 -13.17 0.31
N PHE A 47 11.48 -14.14 1.20
CA PHE A 47 12.19 -14.10 2.48
C PHE A 47 13.58 -14.72 2.39
N CYS A 48 13.68 -16.00 2.06
CA CYS A 48 14.99 -16.66 1.99
C CYS A 48 15.74 -16.34 0.68
N LYS A 49 15.04 -15.93 -0.40
CA LYS A 49 15.58 -15.66 -1.76
C LYS A 49 16.34 -16.81 -2.42
N THR A 50 16.62 -17.88 -1.70
CA THR A 50 17.37 -19.06 -2.14
C THR A 50 16.45 -20.13 -2.72
N THR A 51 15.29 -20.37 -2.08
CA THR A 51 14.35 -21.40 -2.52
C THR A 51 13.48 -20.91 -3.67
N LYS A 52 13.46 -21.67 -4.77
CA LYS A 52 12.54 -21.48 -5.90
C LYS A 52 11.32 -22.38 -5.72
N PHE A 53 10.12 -21.88 -6.02
CA PHE A 53 8.89 -22.68 -6.02
C PHE A 53 8.01 -22.30 -7.21
N SER A 54 7.20 -23.25 -7.67
CA SER A 54 6.27 -23.06 -8.78
C SER A 54 4.84 -22.92 -8.27
N TYR A 55 4.07 -22.03 -8.90
CA TYR A 55 2.63 -21.89 -8.65
C TYR A 55 1.89 -21.62 -9.96
N ARG A 56 0.57 -21.79 -9.91
CA ARG A 56 -0.32 -21.59 -11.04
C ARG A 56 -0.56 -20.10 -11.30
N ALA A 57 -0.35 -19.67 -12.53
CA ALA A 57 -0.50 -18.28 -12.97
C ALA A 57 -1.92 -17.73 -12.84
N ASP A 58 -2.91 -18.62 -12.84
CA ASP A 58 -4.34 -18.35 -12.68
C ASP A 58 -4.76 -18.06 -11.23
N TRP A 59 -3.89 -18.26 -10.24
CA TRP A 59 -4.23 -17.99 -8.85
C TRP A 59 -4.39 -16.49 -8.57
N VAL A 60 -5.54 -16.11 -8.03
CA VAL A 60 -5.84 -14.71 -7.63
C VAL A 60 -4.90 -14.22 -6.52
N ASN A 61 -4.51 -15.10 -5.60
CA ASN A 61 -3.59 -14.78 -4.51
C ASN A 61 -2.49 -15.86 -4.40
N PRO A 62 -1.42 -15.76 -5.21
CA PRO A 62 -0.36 -16.75 -5.21
C PRO A 62 0.52 -16.63 -3.95
N PRO A 63 1.09 -17.76 -3.48
CA PRO A 63 1.97 -17.75 -2.31
C PRO A 63 3.25 -16.95 -2.59
N VAL A 64 3.67 -16.18 -1.59
CA VAL A 64 4.87 -15.31 -1.65
C VAL A 64 6.09 -15.96 -0.97
N MET A 65 5.86 -17.06 -0.25
CA MET A 65 6.86 -17.75 0.57
C MET A 65 6.95 -19.23 0.19
N CYS A 66 8.15 -19.80 0.33
CA CYS A 66 8.32 -21.24 0.30
C CYS A 66 7.70 -21.89 1.55
N ASP A 67 7.44 -23.20 1.47
CA ASP A 67 6.80 -23.95 2.55
C ASP A 67 7.61 -23.91 3.86
N GLY A 68 8.95 -23.94 3.78
CA GLY A 68 9.84 -23.80 4.94
C GLY A 68 9.63 -22.48 5.71
N CYS A 69 9.79 -21.34 5.01
CA CYS A 69 9.56 -20.02 5.62
C CYS A 69 8.11 -19.84 6.10
N ARG A 70 7.14 -20.47 5.42
CA ARG A 70 5.74 -20.45 5.85
C ARG A 70 5.58 -21.19 7.18
N ASN A 71 6.18 -22.37 7.33
CA ASN A 71 6.06 -23.18 8.54
C ASN A 71 6.78 -22.55 9.74
N GLU A 72 7.99 -22.02 9.55
CA GLU A 72 8.72 -21.28 10.59
C GLU A 72 7.93 -20.09 11.15
N ARG A 73 7.14 -19.42 10.30
CA ARG A 73 6.33 -18.25 10.69
C ARG A 73 4.93 -18.63 11.17
N LYS A 74 4.45 -19.82 10.81
CA LYS A 74 3.14 -20.34 11.21
C LYS A 74 3.18 -20.97 12.60
N THR A 75 4.37 -21.33 13.10
CA THR A 75 4.49 -21.78 14.48
C THR A 75 4.03 -20.67 15.42
N ARG A 76 2.90 -20.90 16.09
CA ARG A 76 2.54 -20.18 17.31
C ARG A 76 3.75 -20.23 18.23
N TYR A 77 4.04 -19.10 18.87
CA TYR A 77 5.03 -19.05 19.93
C TYR A 77 4.80 -20.20 20.91
N LYS A 78 5.81 -21.07 21.05
CA LYS A 78 5.84 -22.13 22.06
C LYS A 78 6.72 -21.60 23.18
N PRO A 79 6.15 -21.23 24.35
CA PRO A 79 6.97 -20.84 25.49
C PRO A 79 7.92 -22.00 25.83
N GLY A 80 9.23 -21.71 25.82
CA GLY A 80 10.24 -22.60 26.39
C GLY A 80 10.28 -22.43 27.90
N GLU A 81 10.82 -23.42 28.61
CA GLU A 81 11.05 -23.33 30.05
C GLU A 81 12.06 -22.20 30.33
N GLY A 82 11.58 -21.06 30.83
CA GLY A 82 12.38 -19.85 31.08
C GLY A 82 11.86 -18.57 30.40
N ASP A 83 10.89 -18.66 29.48
CA ASP A 83 10.34 -17.46 28.84
C ASP A 83 9.14 -16.88 29.61
N THR A 84 9.39 -16.20 30.72
CA THR A 84 8.40 -15.33 31.36
C THR A 84 8.97 -13.96 31.59
N LEU A 85 8.46 -12.94 30.87
CA LEU A 85 8.41 -11.59 31.45
C LEU A 85 7.39 -10.60 30.86
N TYR A 86 6.54 -10.98 29.90
CA TYR A 86 5.47 -10.07 29.44
C TYR A 86 4.11 -10.73 29.21
N SER A 87 3.74 -11.72 30.03
CA SER A 87 2.41 -12.35 30.02
C SER A 87 1.32 -11.56 30.77
N ALA A 88 1.48 -10.25 30.92
CA ALA A 88 0.47 -9.39 31.55
C ALA A 88 -0.09 -8.31 30.61
N THR A 89 -0.18 -8.55 29.31
CA THR A 89 -1.14 -7.79 28.49
C THR A 89 -2.53 -8.39 28.73
N LYS A 90 -3.24 -7.86 29.73
CA LYS A 90 -4.64 -8.17 29.98
C LYS A 90 -5.45 -7.61 28.82
N VAL A 91 -5.81 -8.45 27.86
CA VAL A 91 -6.70 -8.08 26.75
C VAL A 91 -8.09 -7.85 27.33
N PHE A 92 -8.49 -6.58 27.47
CA PHE A 92 -9.87 -6.25 27.79
C PHE A 92 -10.71 -6.36 26.52
N HIS A 93 -11.68 -7.27 26.49
CA HIS A 93 -12.73 -7.27 25.48
C HIS A 93 -13.77 -6.21 25.87
N GLY A 94 -13.47 -4.95 25.56
CA GLY A 94 -14.39 -3.81 25.67
C GLY A 94 -14.52 -3.16 24.29
N GLY A 95 -15.75 -2.90 23.85
CA GLY A 95 -16.11 -2.53 22.48
C GLY A 95 -15.47 -1.26 21.91
N SER A 96 -15.70 -1.04 20.61
CA SER A 96 -15.15 0.08 19.84
C SER A 96 -15.21 1.42 20.58
N PRO A 97 -14.10 2.17 20.66
CA PRO A 97 -14.12 3.52 21.21
C PRO A 97 -14.92 4.42 20.27
N GLY A 98 -16.14 4.78 20.66
CA GLY A 98 -17.00 5.71 19.91
C GLY A 98 -18.49 5.38 19.86
N SER A 99 -18.94 4.26 20.42
CA SER A 99 -20.36 3.86 20.36
C SER A 99 -21.08 4.05 21.70
N GLY A 100 -21.13 5.29 22.21
CA GLY A 100 -21.87 5.66 23.42
C GLY A 100 -22.80 6.83 23.14
N LYS A 101 -24.05 6.50 22.84
CA LYS A 101 -25.17 7.38 22.50
C LYS A 101 -25.53 8.31 23.66
N GLY A 102 -25.78 9.59 23.36
CA GLY A 102 -26.10 10.62 24.35
C GLY A 102 -27.37 10.35 25.16
N LYS A 103 -27.35 10.85 26.40
CA LYS A 103 -28.51 11.26 27.18
C LYS A 103 -28.10 12.47 28.02
#